data_AF-A0A1A3E8H4-F1
#
_entry.id   AF-A0A1A3E8H4-F1
#
_cell.length_a   1.000
_cell.length_b   1.000
_cell.length_c   1.000
_cell.angle_alpha   90.00
_cell.angle_beta   90.00
_cell.angle_gamma   90.00
#
_symmetry.space_group_name_H-M   'P 1'
#
loop_
_entity.id
_entity.type
_entity.pdbx_description
1 polymer ?
#
loop_
_entity_poly.entity_id
_entity_poly.type
_entity_poly.pdbx_seq_one_letter_code
_entity_poly.pdbx_strand_id
1 'polypeptide(L)'
;MSDTVKVTVDRSSVAMGDDVDSHREFWVFPASATIDDLLVEISSHYVPGIAGPAGWRVGLGTRGDSHHREMGLIYTRGDLEQQDHICRLLPGKTTLGELTRWTGLPELDVYVSYLTFDQARPLALDEVTSCATFTGSRPVKLESEAAADANRDWVMVRELDRRATAVAGARRDWVRATLLTAPPPWIDVFIARNFHYLTELHCPASMALAANLLGINESRPEQLAVSANADLRPDVVILAMVLGAFEWGTQRDSWRVGERPYCKAYLELLAHCGYRLSPIEQVMAGHISIEELELSAADTARLDRIRRLREKQYQLRMDRYYTKTLSEEQYQAAIESVHAELSSLGELPGPT
;
A
#
# COMPACT_ATOMS: atom_id res chain seq x y z
N MET A 1 -32.85 12.75 -14.17
CA MET A 1 -32.64 11.35 -13.76
C MET A 1 -32.97 11.30 -12.28
N SER A 2 -33.85 10.40 -11.84
CA SER A 2 -34.37 10.40 -10.47
C SER A 2 -33.21 10.31 -9.48
N ASP A 3 -33.04 11.34 -8.65
CA ASP A 3 -31.98 11.50 -7.65
C ASP A 3 -32.26 10.62 -6.42
N THR A 4 -32.58 9.35 -6.68
CA THR A 4 -33.03 8.38 -5.70
C THR A 4 -32.28 7.08 -5.85
N VAL A 5 -32.07 6.42 -4.71
CA VAL A 5 -31.46 5.10 -4.61
C VAL A 5 -32.53 4.14 -4.10
N LYS A 6 -32.71 3.04 -4.82
CA LYS A 6 -33.52 1.93 -4.34
C LYS A 6 -32.66 1.07 -3.43
N VAL A 7 -33.20 0.76 -2.27
CA VAL A 7 -32.56 -0.08 -1.27
C VAL A 7 -33.46 -1.27 -1.03
N THR A 8 -32.97 -2.46 -1.31
CA THR A 8 -33.66 -3.69 -0.96
C THR A 8 -33.06 -4.19 0.34
N VAL A 9 -33.86 -4.26 1.40
CA VAL A 9 -33.40 -4.69 2.72
C VAL A 9 -34.00 -6.04 3.07
N ASP A 10 -33.21 -6.93 3.66
CA ASP A 10 -33.67 -8.21 4.20
C ASP A 10 -32.99 -8.47 5.55
N ARG A 11 -33.57 -9.32 6.41
CA ARG A 11 -33.01 -9.64 7.73
C ARG A 11 -33.04 -11.11 8.08
N SER A 12 -32.13 -11.50 8.98
CA SER A 12 -32.18 -12.80 9.64
C SER A 12 -33.43 -12.94 10.51
N SER A 13 -33.88 -14.19 10.64
CA SER A 13 -34.92 -14.60 11.58
C SER A 13 -34.38 -14.63 13.00
N VAL A 14 -35.21 -14.23 13.97
CA VAL A 14 -34.81 -14.13 15.38
C VAL A 14 -35.29 -15.29 16.24
N ALA A 15 -36.32 -16.01 15.79
CA ALA A 15 -36.90 -17.16 16.46
C ALA A 15 -37.56 -18.11 15.45
N MET A 16 -37.84 -19.34 15.90
CA MET A 16 -38.62 -20.30 15.11
C MET A 16 -40.00 -19.73 14.79
N GLY A 17 -40.34 -19.62 13.51
CA GLY A 17 -41.62 -19.09 13.06
C GLY A 17 -41.64 -17.58 12.79
N ASP A 18 -40.52 -16.87 12.99
CA ASP A 18 -40.37 -15.48 12.51
C ASP A 18 -40.27 -15.46 10.97
N ASP A 19 -39.72 -16.52 10.36
CA ASP A 19 -39.53 -16.69 8.92
C ASP A 19 -40.73 -17.28 8.17
N VAL A 20 -41.93 -17.21 8.76
CA VAL A 20 -43.16 -17.66 8.08
C VAL A 20 -43.46 -16.75 6.88
N ASP A 21 -43.11 -15.46 6.99
CA ASP A 21 -43.18 -14.48 5.91
C ASP A 21 -41.78 -13.98 5.53
N SER A 22 -41.64 -13.52 4.29
CA SER A 22 -40.40 -12.87 3.85
C SER A 22 -40.21 -11.55 4.57
N HIS A 23 -39.05 -11.34 5.20
CA HIS A 23 -38.70 -10.04 5.80
C HIS A 23 -38.23 -9.01 4.79
N ARG A 24 -38.08 -9.39 3.52
CA ARG A 24 -37.57 -8.51 2.47
C ARG A 24 -38.48 -7.30 2.24
N GLU A 25 -37.93 -6.11 2.36
CA GLU A 25 -38.58 -4.82 2.07
C GLU A 25 -37.84 -4.06 0.96
N PHE A 26 -38.56 -3.14 0.32
CA PHE A 26 -38.06 -2.32 -0.77
C PHE A 26 -38.27 -0.84 -0.45
N TRP A 27 -37.17 -0.12 -0.27
CA TRP A 27 -37.16 1.27 0.14
C TRP A 27 -36.63 2.17 -0.97
N VAL A 28 -37.01 3.44 -0.91
CA VAL A 28 -36.50 4.47 -1.82
C VAL A 28 -36.00 5.63 -0.99
N PHE A 29 -34.71 5.92 -1.11
CA PHE A 29 -34.07 7.06 -0.46
C PHE A 29 -33.67 8.11 -1.50
N PRO A 30 -33.59 9.40 -1.14
CA PRO A 30 -32.80 10.36 -1.89
C PRO A 30 -31.35 9.87 -2.02
N ALA A 31 -30.68 10.12 -3.15
CA ALA A 31 -29.28 9.74 -3.33
C ALA A 31 -28.33 10.48 -2.37
N SER A 32 -28.78 11.62 -1.81
CA SER A 32 -28.12 12.39 -0.76
C SER A 32 -28.30 11.80 0.65
N ALA A 33 -29.23 10.86 0.83
CA ALA A 33 -29.37 10.15 2.11
C ALA A 33 -28.05 9.47 2.45
N THR A 34 -27.79 9.38 3.74
CA THR A 34 -26.52 8.93 4.28
C THR A 34 -26.63 7.52 4.86
N ILE A 35 -25.48 6.93 5.16
CA ILE A 35 -25.43 5.68 5.92
C ILE A 35 -26.13 5.84 7.27
N ASP A 36 -25.99 7.00 7.93
CA ASP A 36 -26.63 7.26 9.22
C ASP A 36 -28.16 7.26 9.09
N ASP A 37 -28.71 7.85 8.02
CA ASP A 37 -30.16 7.81 7.74
C ASP A 37 -30.65 6.37 7.56
N LEU A 38 -29.92 5.56 6.78
CA LEU A 38 -30.26 4.16 6.56
C LEU A 38 -30.19 3.33 7.87
N LEU A 39 -29.15 3.52 8.68
CA LEU A 39 -29.00 2.79 9.95
C LEU A 39 -30.09 3.18 10.96
N VAL A 40 -30.48 4.46 11.01
CA VAL A 40 -31.57 4.93 11.87
C VAL A 40 -32.91 4.33 11.43
N GLU A 41 -33.19 4.28 10.13
CA GLU A 41 -34.41 3.66 9.60
C GLU A 41 -34.46 2.17 9.94
N ILE A 42 -33.35 1.46 9.75
CA ILE A 42 -33.24 0.04 10.10
C ILE A 42 -33.49 -0.17 11.59
N SER A 43 -32.85 0.62 12.45
CA SER A 43 -32.96 0.51 13.91
C SER A 43 -34.39 0.79 14.40
N SER A 44 -34.98 1.87 13.90
CA SER A 44 -36.22 2.42 14.46
C SER A 44 -37.47 1.72 13.94
N HIS A 45 -37.40 1.15 12.72
CA HIS A 45 -38.60 0.74 11.98
C HIS A 45 -38.53 -0.68 11.41
N TYR A 46 -37.35 -1.27 11.25
CA TYR A 46 -37.22 -2.54 10.54
C TYR A 46 -36.83 -3.73 11.43
N VAL A 47 -35.83 -3.56 12.29
CA VAL A 47 -35.41 -4.65 13.18
C VAL A 47 -36.38 -4.77 14.36
N PRO A 48 -36.85 -5.99 14.69
CA PRO A 48 -37.77 -6.18 15.81
C PRO A 48 -37.05 -5.95 17.15
N GLY A 49 -37.81 -5.41 18.12
CA GLY A 49 -37.43 -5.47 19.53
C GLY A 49 -37.53 -6.91 20.04
N ILE A 50 -36.47 -7.39 20.69
CA ILE A 50 -36.40 -8.76 21.23
C ILE A 50 -36.27 -8.69 22.76
N ALA A 51 -36.76 -9.72 23.45
CA ALA A 51 -36.57 -9.87 24.87
C ALA A 51 -35.08 -10.14 25.19
N GLY A 52 -34.44 -9.22 25.90
CA GLY A 52 -33.02 -9.26 26.26
C GLY A 52 -32.12 -8.53 25.26
N PRO A 53 -30.79 -8.66 25.40
CA PRO A 53 -29.83 -8.04 24.48
C PRO A 53 -29.96 -8.59 23.07
N ALA A 54 -30.10 -7.70 22.09
CA ALA A 54 -30.16 -8.03 20.68
C ALA A 54 -29.17 -7.18 19.89
N GLY A 55 -28.44 -7.82 18.98
CA GLY A 55 -27.49 -7.16 18.09
C GLY A 55 -27.79 -7.48 16.65
N TRP A 56 -27.49 -6.54 15.77
CA TRP A 56 -27.71 -6.63 14.34
C TRP A 56 -26.48 -6.13 13.62
N ARG A 57 -26.02 -6.90 12.64
CA ARG A 57 -24.95 -6.47 11.73
C ARG A 57 -25.56 -6.16 10.38
N VAL A 58 -25.42 -4.91 9.98
CA VAL A 58 -25.93 -4.38 8.71
C VAL A 58 -24.80 -4.39 7.69
N GLY A 59 -24.99 -5.07 6.57
CA GLY A 59 -24.01 -5.15 5.49
C GLY A 59 -24.64 -4.98 4.10
N LEU A 60 -23.82 -4.62 3.13
CA LEU A 60 -24.19 -4.62 1.72
C LEU A 60 -24.18 -6.05 1.17
N GLY A 61 -25.14 -6.37 0.31
CA GLY A 61 -25.31 -7.67 -0.35
C GLY A 61 -26.54 -8.44 0.16
N THR A 62 -26.65 -9.69 -0.28
CA THR A 62 -27.77 -10.59 0.07
C THR A 62 -27.30 -11.78 0.90
N ARG A 63 -28.21 -12.43 1.63
CA ARG A 63 -27.89 -13.59 2.49
C ARG A 63 -27.04 -14.62 1.75
N GLY A 64 -25.80 -14.84 2.20
CA GLY A 64 -24.88 -15.86 1.67
C GLY A 64 -23.79 -15.32 0.73
N ASP A 65 -23.72 -14.00 0.52
CA ASP A 65 -22.62 -13.39 -0.21
C ASP A 65 -21.32 -13.44 0.64
N SER A 66 -20.24 -13.99 0.09
CA SER A 66 -18.96 -14.05 0.80
C SER A 66 -18.27 -12.68 0.90
N HIS A 67 -18.78 -11.67 0.18
CA HIS A 67 -18.20 -10.34 0.08
C HIS A 67 -19.09 -9.25 0.68
N HIS A 68 -19.67 -9.51 1.86
CA HIS A 68 -20.39 -8.48 2.60
C HIS A 68 -19.46 -7.38 3.11
N ARG A 69 -19.70 -6.14 2.68
CA ARG A 69 -19.12 -4.97 3.33
C ARG A 69 -20.02 -4.52 4.47
N GLU A 70 -19.52 -4.59 5.69
CA GLU A 70 -20.28 -4.18 6.87
C GLU A 70 -20.38 -2.66 6.96
N MET A 71 -21.60 -2.15 7.14
CA MET A 71 -21.90 -0.72 7.26
C MET A 71 -21.97 -0.29 8.72
N GLY A 72 -22.51 -1.14 9.58
CA GLY A 72 -22.63 -0.87 11.01
C GLY A 72 -23.18 -2.03 11.83
N LEU A 73 -23.14 -1.84 13.14
CA LEU A 73 -23.75 -2.71 14.14
C LEU A 73 -24.83 -1.90 14.88
N ILE A 74 -25.99 -2.50 15.10
CA ILE A 74 -27.11 -1.92 15.86
C ILE A 74 -27.36 -2.83 17.06
N TYR A 75 -27.39 -2.28 18.26
CA TYR A 75 -27.67 -3.00 19.48
C TYR A 75 -28.94 -2.45 20.12
N THR A 76 -29.90 -3.32 20.36
CA THR A 76 -31.22 -2.96 20.87
C THR A 76 -31.47 -3.62 22.23
N ARG A 77 -32.23 -2.91 23.07
CA ARG A 77 -32.70 -3.35 24.39
C ARG A 77 -34.18 -3.01 24.52
N GLY A 78 -34.95 -3.54 23.57
CA GLY A 78 -36.40 -3.33 23.49
C GLY A 78 -37.12 -3.81 24.75
N ASP A 79 -36.58 -4.81 25.44
CA ASP A 79 -37.07 -5.29 26.74
C ASP A 79 -37.04 -4.25 27.85
N LEU A 80 -36.13 -3.27 27.77
CA LEU A 80 -35.97 -2.21 28.75
C LEU A 80 -36.33 -0.82 28.21
N GLU A 81 -36.89 -0.73 27.00
CA GLU A 81 -37.18 0.53 26.30
C GLU A 81 -35.96 1.49 26.27
N GLN A 82 -34.74 0.93 26.23
CA GLN A 82 -33.53 1.72 26.15
C GLN A 82 -33.28 2.18 24.71
N GLN A 83 -32.60 3.31 24.57
CA GLN A 83 -32.19 3.82 23.28
C GLN A 83 -31.19 2.86 22.62
N ASP A 84 -31.37 2.61 21.33
CA ASP A 84 -30.47 1.76 20.55
C ASP A 84 -29.07 2.35 20.46
N HIS A 85 -28.06 1.48 20.47
CA HIS A 85 -26.66 1.86 20.27
C HIS A 85 -26.21 1.47 18.87
N ILE A 86 -25.66 2.42 18.11
CA ILE A 86 -25.18 2.21 16.74
C ILE A 86 -23.66 2.37 16.68
N CYS A 87 -22.95 1.37 16.16
CA CYS A 87 -21.53 1.43 15.84
C CYS A 87 -21.35 1.49 14.31
N ARG A 88 -20.70 2.54 13.82
CA ARG A 88 -20.49 2.76 12.38
C ARG A 88 -19.20 2.07 11.94
N LEU A 89 -19.28 1.27 10.88
CA LEU A 89 -18.13 0.61 10.24
C LEU A 89 -17.75 1.29 8.91
N LEU A 90 -18.61 2.16 8.41
CA LEU A 90 -18.33 3.12 7.33
C LEU A 90 -18.54 4.56 7.82
N PRO A 91 -17.92 5.57 7.17
CA PRO A 91 -18.16 6.97 7.52
C PRO A 91 -19.65 7.33 7.38
N GLY A 92 -20.28 7.79 8.47
CA GLY A 92 -21.71 8.10 8.48
C GLY A 92 -22.15 9.10 7.41
N LYS A 93 -21.26 10.03 7.01
CA LYS A 93 -21.49 11.03 5.96
C LYS A 93 -21.51 10.48 4.52
N THR A 94 -21.09 9.24 4.31
CA THR A 94 -21.10 8.63 2.97
C THR A 94 -22.55 8.51 2.50
N THR A 95 -22.83 8.96 1.29
CA THR A 95 -24.19 8.95 0.76
C THR A 95 -24.52 7.62 0.09
N LEU A 96 -25.81 7.28 0.02
CA LEU A 96 -26.24 6.07 -0.68
C LEU A 96 -25.94 6.15 -2.18
N GLY A 97 -25.95 7.35 -2.77
CA GLY A 97 -25.51 7.59 -4.14
C GLY A 97 -24.00 7.44 -4.37
N GLU A 98 -23.18 7.63 -3.34
CA GLU A 98 -21.76 7.26 -3.39
C GLU A 98 -21.59 5.74 -3.31
N LEU A 99 -22.35 5.08 -2.43
CA LEU A 99 -22.31 3.62 -2.28
C LEU A 99 -22.70 2.89 -3.58
N THR A 100 -23.77 3.30 -4.26
CA THR A 100 -24.17 2.69 -5.55
C THR A 100 -23.10 2.84 -6.62
N ARG A 101 -22.43 4.00 -6.67
CA ARG A 101 -21.32 4.23 -7.60
C ARG A 101 -20.12 3.35 -7.28
N TRP A 102 -19.84 3.09 -6.00
CA TRP A 102 -18.74 2.22 -5.59
C TRP A 102 -19.01 0.75 -5.84
N THR A 103 -20.25 0.29 -5.64
CA THR A 103 -20.64 -1.10 -5.92
C THR A 103 -20.86 -1.35 -7.40
N GLY A 104 -21.07 -0.29 -8.20
CA GLY A 104 -21.42 -0.39 -9.61
C GLY A 104 -22.83 -0.91 -9.84
N LEU A 105 -23.64 -1.02 -8.78
CA LEU A 105 -25.00 -1.54 -8.83
C LEU A 105 -26.03 -0.40 -8.86
N PRO A 106 -27.10 -0.52 -9.67
CA PRO A 106 -28.15 0.49 -9.74
C PRO A 106 -29.04 0.52 -8.49
N GLU A 107 -29.03 -0.54 -7.70
CA GLU A 107 -29.81 -0.72 -6.47
C GLU A 107 -28.89 -1.27 -5.38
N LEU A 108 -29.16 -0.94 -4.11
CA LEU A 108 -28.41 -1.44 -2.97
C LEU A 108 -29.16 -2.59 -2.33
N ASP A 109 -28.58 -3.78 -2.35
CA ASP A 109 -29.02 -4.86 -1.46
C ASP A 109 -28.37 -4.68 -0.09
N VAL A 110 -29.18 -4.77 0.96
CA VAL A 110 -28.77 -4.62 2.36
C VAL A 110 -29.27 -5.84 3.13
N TYR A 111 -28.35 -6.52 3.80
CA TYR A 111 -28.70 -7.65 4.66
C TYR A 111 -28.39 -7.33 6.13
N VAL A 112 -29.39 -7.56 6.98
CA VAL A 112 -29.33 -7.30 8.42
C VAL A 112 -29.28 -8.63 9.16
N SER A 113 -28.07 -9.05 9.54
CA SER A 113 -27.84 -10.33 10.22
C SER A 113 -27.98 -10.23 11.73
N TYR A 114 -28.68 -11.19 12.33
CA TYR A 114 -28.91 -11.24 13.77
C TYR A 114 -27.68 -11.77 14.51
N LEU A 115 -27.24 -11.06 15.54
CA LEU A 115 -26.15 -11.46 16.42
C LEU A 115 -26.71 -12.16 17.65
N THR A 116 -26.09 -13.27 18.04
CA THR A 116 -26.56 -14.11 19.15
C THR A 116 -25.56 -14.12 20.29
N PHE A 117 -26.05 -14.46 21.49
CA PHE A 117 -25.24 -14.61 22.71
C PHE A 117 -24.42 -13.35 23.02
N ASP A 118 -23.14 -13.49 23.35
CA ASP A 118 -22.26 -12.38 23.73
C ASP A 118 -21.98 -11.40 22.57
N GLN A 119 -22.32 -11.75 21.33
CA GLN A 119 -22.22 -10.82 20.19
C GLN A 119 -23.40 -9.84 20.13
N ALA A 120 -24.49 -10.10 20.86
CA ALA A 120 -25.72 -9.35 20.79
C ALA A 120 -25.69 -8.02 21.58
N ARG A 121 -24.56 -7.66 22.18
CA ARG A 121 -24.38 -6.39 22.90
C ARG A 121 -22.94 -5.92 22.88
N PRO A 122 -22.69 -4.61 23.04
CA PRO A 122 -21.36 -4.12 23.34
C PRO A 122 -20.92 -4.61 24.72
N LEU A 123 -19.66 -5.01 24.83
CA LEU A 123 -19.02 -5.38 26.09
C LEU A 123 -18.01 -4.30 26.48
N ALA A 124 -17.97 -3.98 27.77
CA ALA A 124 -16.93 -3.12 28.31
C ALA A 124 -15.61 -3.90 28.47
N LEU A 125 -14.47 -3.20 28.46
CA LEU A 125 -13.16 -3.87 28.52
C LEU A 125 -12.95 -4.63 29.85
N ASP A 126 -13.41 -4.07 30.96
CA ASP A 126 -13.38 -4.70 32.28
C ASP A 126 -14.25 -5.96 32.33
N GLU A 127 -15.40 -5.94 31.67
CA GLU A 127 -16.24 -7.12 31.49
C GLU A 127 -15.54 -8.21 30.67
N VAL A 128 -14.91 -7.86 29.54
CA VAL A 128 -14.16 -8.84 28.72
C VAL A 128 -12.99 -9.42 29.51
N THR A 129 -12.25 -8.59 30.23
CA THR A 129 -11.05 -9.02 30.98
C THR A 129 -11.35 -9.76 32.29
N SER A 130 -12.58 -9.64 32.81
CA SER A 130 -13.04 -10.42 33.97
C SER A 130 -13.75 -11.73 33.58
N CYS A 131 -14.03 -11.94 32.30
CA CYS A 131 -14.69 -13.15 31.81
C CYS A 131 -13.76 -14.37 31.83
N ALA A 132 -14.32 -15.56 32.05
CA ALA A 132 -13.59 -16.83 32.07
C ALA A 132 -12.93 -17.18 30.73
N THR A 133 -13.36 -16.57 29.61
CA THR A 133 -12.77 -16.76 28.28
C THR A 133 -11.51 -15.92 28.06
N PHE A 134 -11.25 -14.91 28.90
CA PHE A 134 -10.03 -14.12 28.81
C PHE A 134 -8.85 -14.86 29.45
N THR A 135 -7.92 -15.29 28.61
CA THR A 135 -6.76 -16.10 29.06
C THR A 135 -5.61 -15.27 29.62
N GLY A 136 -5.69 -13.93 29.56
CA GLY A 136 -4.58 -13.06 29.93
C GLY A 136 -3.34 -13.17 29.02
N SER A 137 -3.44 -13.92 27.92
CA SER A 137 -2.34 -14.14 26.99
C SER A 137 -1.85 -12.82 26.43
N ARG A 138 -0.53 -12.60 26.50
CA ARG A 138 0.11 -11.44 25.91
C ARG A 138 0.88 -11.87 24.67
N PRO A 139 0.72 -11.16 23.54
CA PRO A 139 1.54 -11.45 22.37
C PRO A 139 3.01 -11.19 22.73
N VAL A 140 3.87 -12.13 22.36
CA VAL A 140 5.31 -11.87 22.35
C VAL A 140 5.59 -11.01 21.13
N LYS A 141 5.91 -9.73 21.34
CA LYS A 141 6.36 -8.85 20.27
C LYS A 141 7.73 -9.34 19.80
N LEU A 142 7.76 -10.01 18.64
CA LEU A 142 8.99 -10.49 18.03
C LEU A 142 9.83 -9.32 17.51
N GLU A 143 9.23 -8.50 16.65
CA GLU A 143 9.83 -7.29 16.10
C GLU A 143 8.70 -6.35 15.62
N SER A 144 9.00 -5.08 15.39
CA SER A 144 8.15 -4.20 14.60
C SER A 144 8.94 -3.70 13.40
N GLU A 145 8.28 -3.41 12.28
CA GLU A 145 8.93 -2.81 11.11
C GLU A 145 9.77 -1.57 11.49
N ALA A 146 9.24 -0.71 12.37
CA ALA A 146 9.96 0.44 12.90
C ALA A 146 11.25 0.08 13.70
N ALA A 147 11.30 -1.09 14.33
CA ALA A 147 12.48 -1.57 15.05
C ALA A 147 13.51 -2.19 14.10
N ALA A 148 13.05 -2.96 13.10
CA ALA A 148 13.89 -3.47 12.03
C ALA A 148 14.54 -2.31 11.24
N ASP A 149 13.75 -1.30 10.90
CA ASP A 149 14.21 -0.10 10.20
C ASP A 149 15.15 0.76 11.05
N ALA A 150 15.02 0.77 12.38
CA ALA A 150 15.94 1.49 13.26
C ALA A 150 17.35 0.87 13.27
N ASN A 151 17.45 -0.45 13.07
CA ASN A 151 18.74 -1.15 13.01
C ASN A 151 19.39 -1.09 11.62
N ARG A 152 18.70 -0.54 10.61
CA ARG A 152 19.19 -0.47 9.24
C ARG A 152 20.20 0.67 9.09
N ASP A 153 21.35 0.37 8.49
CA ASP A 153 22.31 1.42 8.10
C ASP A 153 21.78 2.18 6.88
N TRP A 154 20.92 3.17 7.12
CA TRP A 154 20.34 4.03 6.10
C TRP A 154 21.39 4.83 5.33
N VAL A 155 22.56 5.09 5.92
CA VAL A 155 23.68 5.76 5.23
C VAL A 155 24.25 4.84 4.16
N MET A 156 24.42 3.56 4.48
CA MET A 156 24.82 2.55 3.49
C MET A 156 23.76 2.35 2.40
N VAL A 157 22.48 2.23 2.78
CA VAL A 157 21.37 2.05 1.82
C VAL A 157 21.35 3.18 0.78
N ARG A 158 21.47 4.44 1.22
CA ARG A 158 21.53 5.61 0.32
C ARG A 158 22.75 5.59 -0.58
N GLU A 159 23.89 5.13 -0.08
CA GLU A 159 25.10 4.99 -0.90
C GLU A 159 24.93 3.93 -2.00
N LEU A 160 24.29 2.81 -1.69
CA LEU A 160 23.97 1.78 -2.67
C LEU A 160 23.01 2.32 -3.74
N ASP A 161 21.96 3.03 -3.33
CA ASP A 161 21.01 3.69 -4.26
C ASP A 161 21.73 4.72 -5.16
N ARG A 162 22.65 5.51 -4.59
CA ARG A 162 23.47 6.47 -5.35
C ARG A 162 24.33 5.78 -6.40
N ARG A 163 25.00 4.67 -6.04
CA ARG A 163 25.82 3.88 -6.98
C ARG A 163 24.97 3.23 -8.07
N ALA A 164 23.81 2.66 -7.71
CA ALA A 164 22.88 2.07 -8.66
C ALA A 164 22.36 3.10 -9.67
N THR A 165 22.03 4.31 -9.18
CA THR A 165 21.61 5.43 -10.02
C THR A 165 22.72 5.87 -10.99
N ALA A 166 23.97 5.90 -10.52
CA ALA A 166 25.12 6.32 -11.33
C ALA A 166 25.37 5.40 -12.55
N VAL A 167 25.06 4.11 -12.46
CA VAL A 167 25.27 3.13 -13.54
C VAL A 167 24.04 2.94 -14.44
N ALA A 168 22.86 3.38 -14.01
CA ALA A 168 21.60 3.18 -14.73
C ALA A 168 21.58 3.82 -16.13
N GLY A 169 22.30 4.93 -16.35
CA GLY A 169 22.43 5.53 -17.68
C GLY A 169 23.16 4.60 -18.66
N ALA A 170 24.36 4.17 -18.29
CA ALA A 170 25.20 3.29 -19.11
C ALA A 170 24.53 1.95 -19.42
N ARG A 171 23.81 1.37 -18.44
CA ARG A 171 23.03 0.15 -18.63
C ARG A 171 21.92 0.34 -19.67
N ARG A 172 21.12 1.40 -19.56
CA ARG A 172 20.03 1.71 -20.50
C ARG A 172 20.55 1.96 -21.92
N ASP A 173 21.68 2.65 -22.05
CA ASP A 173 22.31 2.88 -23.35
C ASP A 173 22.78 1.57 -24.00
N TRP A 174 23.36 0.67 -23.21
CA TRP A 174 23.73 -0.66 -23.68
C TRP A 174 22.53 -1.49 -24.12
N VAL A 175 21.43 -1.47 -23.34
CA VAL A 175 20.17 -2.16 -23.66
C VAL A 175 19.62 -1.67 -25.01
N ARG A 176 19.60 -0.36 -25.23
CA ARG A 176 19.16 0.24 -26.50
C ARG A 176 20.05 -0.22 -27.67
N ALA A 177 21.36 -0.10 -27.51
CA ALA A 177 22.32 -0.39 -28.57
C ALA A 177 22.40 -1.89 -28.91
N THR A 178 22.07 -2.78 -27.96
CA THR A 178 22.25 -4.23 -28.11
C THR A 178 20.91 -4.96 -28.21
N LEU A 179 20.14 -5.00 -27.11
CA LEU A 179 18.96 -5.85 -27.00
C LEU A 179 17.78 -5.37 -27.85
N LEU A 180 17.58 -4.05 -27.96
CA LEU A 180 16.48 -3.52 -28.78
C LEU A 180 16.82 -3.44 -30.26
N THR A 181 18.11 -3.31 -30.59
CA THR A 181 18.58 -3.28 -31.98
C THR A 181 18.62 -4.69 -32.58
N ALA A 182 19.04 -5.69 -31.81
CA ALA A 182 19.08 -7.09 -32.22
C ALA A 182 18.62 -8.02 -31.09
N PRO A 183 17.30 -8.15 -30.86
CA PRO A 183 16.76 -9.04 -29.85
C PRO A 183 17.24 -10.50 -30.05
N PRO A 184 17.72 -11.19 -29.00
CA PRO A 184 18.06 -12.60 -29.10
C PRO A 184 16.84 -13.44 -29.51
N PRO A 185 17.01 -14.50 -30.31
CA PRO A 185 15.89 -15.29 -30.83
C PRO A 185 15.09 -16.05 -29.75
N TRP A 186 15.60 -16.14 -28.52
CA TRP A 186 14.96 -16.79 -27.37
C TRP A 186 14.40 -15.80 -26.34
N ILE A 187 14.40 -14.49 -26.65
CA ILE A 187 14.01 -13.45 -25.70
C ILE A 187 12.54 -13.57 -25.24
N ASP A 188 11.69 -14.13 -26.08
CA ASP A 188 10.30 -14.47 -25.79
C ASP A 188 10.18 -15.47 -24.62
N VAL A 189 11.09 -16.43 -24.50
CA VAL A 189 11.16 -17.35 -23.36
C VAL A 189 11.46 -16.61 -22.06
N PHE A 190 12.37 -15.63 -22.10
CA PHE A 190 12.64 -14.77 -20.94
C PHE A 190 11.39 -13.97 -20.55
N ILE A 191 10.71 -13.36 -21.53
CA ILE A 191 9.48 -12.60 -21.29
C ILE A 191 8.43 -13.50 -20.65
N ALA A 192 8.17 -14.69 -21.20
CA ALA A 192 7.16 -15.61 -20.71
C ALA A 192 7.43 -16.08 -19.27
N ARG A 193 8.69 -16.43 -18.95
CA ARG A 193 9.08 -16.90 -17.60
C ARG A 193 8.92 -15.82 -16.54
N ASN A 194 9.20 -14.57 -16.91
CA ASN A 194 9.25 -13.45 -15.98
C ASN A 194 8.02 -12.52 -16.09
N PHE A 195 7.00 -12.91 -16.85
CA PHE A 195 5.80 -12.12 -17.08
C PHE A 195 5.06 -11.78 -15.78
N HIS A 196 5.11 -12.69 -14.79
CA HIS A 196 4.49 -12.50 -13.49
C HIS A 196 5.03 -11.29 -12.70
N TYR A 197 6.27 -10.82 -12.97
CA TYR A 197 6.76 -9.59 -12.34
C TYR A 197 6.13 -8.32 -12.94
N LEU A 198 5.61 -8.39 -14.16
CA LEU A 198 5.05 -7.24 -14.86
C LEU A 198 3.74 -6.76 -14.24
N THR A 199 3.01 -7.62 -13.53
CA THR A 199 1.78 -7.24 -12.79
C THR A 199 2.06 -6.17 -11.74
N GLU A 200 3.27 -6.16 -11.17
CA GLU A 200 3.70 -5.18 -10.18
C GLU A 200 4.54 -4.05 -10.79
N LEU A 201 5.32 -4.34 -11.83
CA LEU A 201 6.30 -3.39 -12.38
C LEU A 201 5.73 -2.47 -13.45
N HIS A 202 4.65 -2.85 -14.15
CA HIS A 202 4.04 -1.99 -15.15
C HIS A 202 3.24 -0.85 -14.53
N CYS A 203 3.71 0.37 -14.76
CA CYS A 203 3.04 1.60 -14.37
C CYS A 203 3.40 2.74 -15.34
N PRO A 204 2.79 3.94 -15.22
CA PRO A 204 3.13 5.06 -16.10
C PRO A 204 4.63 5.39 -16.15
N ALA A 205 5.36 5.23 -15.03
CA ALA A 205 6.80 5.49 -14.97
C ALA A 205 7.63 4.45 -15.77
N SER A 206 7.29 3.16 -15.68
CA SER A 206 7.94 2.13 -16.51
C SER A 206 7.66 2.32 -17.99
N MET A 207 6.46 2.78 -18.35
CA MET A 207 6.10 3.09 -19.73
C MET A 207 6.89 4.28 -20.28
N ALA A 208 7.13 5.31 -19.46
CA ALA A 208 8.02 6.41 -19.83
C ALA A 208 9.46 5.93 -20.07
N LEU A 209 9.96 4.99 -19.25
CA LEU A 209 11.27 4.37 -19.50
C LEU A 209 11.29 3.56 -20.80
N ALA A 210 10.23 2.81 -21.11
CA ALA A 210 10.11 2.08 -22.37
C ALA A 210 10.15 3.03 -23.60
N ALA A 211 9.43 4.16 -23.54
CA ALA A 211 9.48 5.20 -24.58
C ALA A 211 10.90 5.75 -24.77
N ASN A 212 11.58 6.09 -23.66
CA ASN A 212 12.96 6.57 -23.67
C ASN A 212 13.95 5.54 -24.23
N LEU A 213 13.73 4.25 -23.99
CA LEU A 213 14.55 3.18 -24.56
C LEU A 213 14.38 3.11 -26.09
N LEU A 214 13.16 3.34 -26.60
CA LEU A 214 12.86 3.42 -28.04
C LEU A 214 13.29 4.76 -28.68
N GLY A 215 13.82 5.71 -27.90
CA GLY A 215 14.21 7.04 -28.40
C GLY A 215 13.04 7.99 -28.64
N ILE A 216 11.86 7.70 -28.10
CA ILE A 216 10.68 8.56 -28.17
C ILE A 216 10.78 9.57 -27.03
N ASN A 217 11.06 10.83 -27.37
CA ASN A 217 11.36 11.91 -26.41
C ASN A 217 10.10 12.61 -25.81
N GLU A 218 8.92 12.02 -25.91
CA GLU A 218 7.68 12.69 -25.49
C GLU A 218 6.94 11.97 -24.35
N SER A 219 6.39 12.79 -23.45
CA SER A 219 6.02 12.49 -22.07
C SER A 219 4.67 11.79 -21.87
N ARG A 220 4.09 11.18 -22.91
CA ARG A 220 2.75 10.55 -22.84
C ARG A 220 2.74 9.08 -23.25
N PRO A 221 2.31 8.15 -22.36
CA PRO A 221 2.23 6.71 -22.64
C PRO A 221 1.37 6.35 -23.87
N GLU A 222 0.37 7.17 -24.18
CA GLU A 222 -0.55 7.00 -25.31
C GLU A 222 0.15 7.00 -26.68
N GLN A 223 1.34 7.61 -26.79
CA GLN A 223 2.08 7.68 -28.04
C GLN A 223 2.84 6.38 -28.36
N LEU A 224 3.16 5.51 -27.39
CA LEU A 224 3.76 4.19 -27.66
C LEU A 224 2.86 3.33 -28.53
N ALA A 225 1.53 3.37 -28.29
CA ALA A 225 0.55 2.65 -29.10
C ALA A 225 0.47 3.20 -30.53
N VAL A 226 0.69 4.51 -30.71
CA VAL A 226 0.73 5.15 -32.03
C VAL A 226 2.03 4.80 -32.77
N SER A 227 3.18 4.80 -32.09
CA SER A 227 4.48 4.47 -32.68
C SER A 227 4.62 3.00 -33.07
N ALA A 228 3.99 2.07 -32.32
CA ALA A 228 3.91 0.65 -32.69
C ALA A 228 3.19 0.42 -34.02
N ASN A 229 2.28 1.34 -34.41
CA ASN A 229 1.55 1.27 -35.67
C ASN A 229 2.27 1.96 -36.83
N ALA A 230 3.32 2.74 -36.57
CA ALA A 230 3.85 3.70 -37.54
C ALA A 230 5.10 3.26 -38.29
N ASP A 231 5.94 2.37 -37.76
CA ASP A 231 7.15 1.80 -38.43
C ASP A 231 7.97 0.88 -37.50
N LEU A 232 7.70 0.88 -36.19
CA LEU A 232 8.41 0.05 -35.23
C LEU A 232 7.90 -1.40 -35.24
N ARG A 233 8.83 -2.35 -35.23
CA ARG A 233 8.51 -3.78 -35.12
C ARG A 233 7.77 -4.07 -33.79
N PRO A 234 6.57 -4.69 -33.81
CA PRO A 234 5.77 -4.93 -32.61
C PRO A 234 6.50 -5.69 -31.51
N ASP A 235 7.37 -6.65 -31.87
CA ASP A 235 8.14 -7.45 -30.91
C ASP A 235 9.21 -6.62 -30.19
N VAL A 236 9.82 -5.63 -30.85
CA VAL A 236 10.76 -4.68 -30.24
C VAL A 236 10.04 -3.75 -29.26
N VAL A 237 8.82 -3.31 -29.59
CA VAL A 237 8.00 -2.49 -28.69
C VAL A 237 7.63 -3.28 -27.43
N ILE A 238 7.18 -4.53 -27.59
CA ILE A 238 6.88 -5.42 -26.47
C ILE A 238 8.13 -5.60 -25.59
N LEU A 239 9.28 -5.88 -26.20
CA LEU A 239 10.53 -6.03 -25.46
C LEU A 239 10.90 -4.75 -24.69
N ALA A 240 10.79 -3.57 -25.31
CA ALA A 240 11.06 -2.30 -24.65
C ALA A 240 10.12 -2.05 -23.46
N MET A 241 8.84 -2.42 -23.55
CA MET A 241 7.89 -2.33 -22.44
C MET A 241 8.26 -3.26 -21.27
N VAL A 242 8.72 -4.47 -21.58
CA VAL A 242 9.19 -5.43 -20.56
C VAL A 242 10.46 -4.91 -19.90
N LEU A 243 11.49 -4.55 -20.68
CA LEU A 243 12.77 -4.06 -20.16
C LEU A 243 12.60 -2.73 -19.41
N GLY A 244 11.71 -1.84 -19.85
CA GLY A 244 11.35 -0.62 -19.15
C GLY A 244 10.73 -0.88 -17.77
N ALA A 245 9.96 -1.96 -17.62
CA ALA A 245 9.42 -2.41 -16.32
C ALA A 245 10.53 -2.90 -15.38
N PHE A 246 11.47 -3.71 -15.89
CA PHE A 246 12.61 -4.15 -15.10
C PHE A 246 13.53 -3.00 -14.71
N GLU A 247 13.83 -2.08 -15.64
CA GLU A 247 14.59 -0.86 -15.35
C GLU A 247 13.89 0.02 -14.29
N TRP A 248 12.57 0.14 -14.36
CA TRP A 248 11.81 0.82 -13.30
C TRP A 248 11.94 0.10 -11.96
N GLY A 249 11.83 -1.22 -11.92
CA GLY A 249 12.01 -2.02 -10.71
C GLY A 249 13.39 -1.82 -10.06
N THR A 250 14.44 -1.63 -10.87
CA THR A 250 15.77 -1.29 -10.33
C THR A 250 15.83 0.05 -9.59
N GLN A 251 14.88 0.96 -9.86
CA GLN A 251 14.86 2.33 -9.34
C GLN A 251 13.75 2.60 -8.31
N ARG A 252 12.66 1.82 -8.33
CA ARG A 252 11.40 2.14 -7.63
C ARG A 252 11.51 2.17 -6.11
N ASP A 253 12.30 1.28 -5.53
CA ASP A 253 12.38 1.10 -4.08
C ASP A 253 13.78 1.47 -3.58
N SER A 254 13.90 1.87 -2.31
CA SER A 254 15.21 2.03 -1.63
C SER A 254 15.83 0.66 -1.37
N TRP A 255 17.16 0.56 -1.47
CA TRP A 255 17.87 -0.72 -1.47
C TRP A 255 17.43 -1.67 -0.34
N ARG A 256 16.93 -2.86 -0.72
CA ARG A 256 16.65 -3.98 0.19
C ARG A 256 17.29 -5.24 -0.39
N VAL A 257 18.30 -5.76 0.29
CA VAL A 257 19.03 -6.97 -0.13
C VAL A 257 18.06 -8.15 -0.18
N GLY A 258 18.04 -8.90 -1.28
CA GLY A 258 17.29 -10.14 -1.41
C GLY A 258 15.77 -10.02 -1.63
N GLU A 259 15.20 -8.82 -1.48
CA GLU A 259 13.75 -8.60 -1.63
C GLU A 259 13.31 -8.29 -3.08
N ARG A 260 14.22 -8.33 -4.06
CA ARG A 260 13.93 -7.97 -5.47
C ARG A 260 14.34 -9.08 -6.45
N PRO A 261 13.57 -10.18 -6.51
CA PRO A 261 13.90 -11.30 -7.38
C PRO A 261 13.92 -10.91 -8.87
N TYR A 262 13.14 -9.89 -9.27
CA TYR A 262 13.15 -9.34 -10.61
C TYR A 262 14.48 -8.65 -10.99
N CYS A 263 15.21 -8.05 -10.05
CA CYS A 263 16.53 -7.44 -10.33
C CYS A 263 17.54 -8.50 -10.75
N LYS A 264 17.54 -9.64 -10.06
CA LYS A 264 18.40 -10.78 -10.40
C LYS A 264 18.10 -11.30 -11.80
N ALA A 265 16.83 -11.63 -12.09
CA ALA A 265 16.44 -12.14 -13.40
C ALA A 265 16.84 -11.18 -14.53
N TYR A 266 16.65 -9.87 -14.33
CA TYR A 266 17.01 -8.86 -15.30
C TYR A 266 18.53 -8.74 -15.52
N LEU A 267 19.31 -8.61 -14.45
CA LEU A 267 20.75 -8.42 -14.56
C LEU A 267 21.47 -9.68 -15.05
N GLU A 268 20.96 -10.87 -14.72
CA GLU A 268 21.41 -12.14 -15.31
C GLU A 268 21.14 -12.21 -16.82
N LEU A 269 19.95 -11.75 -17.27
CA LEU A 269 19.68 -11.62 -18.71
C LEU A 269 20.72 -10.71 -19.37
N LEU A 270 20.96 -9.52 -18.81
CA LEU A 270 21.93 -8.59 -19.38
C LEU A 270 23.33 -9.22 -19.44
N ALA A 271 23.78 -9.84 -18.35
CA ALA A 271 25.07 -10.51 -18.27
C ALA A 271 25.20 -11.65 -19.30
N HIS A 272 24.16 -12.46 -19.44
CA HIS A 272 24.11 -13.54 -20.42
C HIS A 272 24.21 -13.02 -21.86
N CYS A 273 23.65 -11.84 -22.13
CA CYS A 273 23.74 -11.14 -23.41
C CYS A 273 25.05 -10.35 -23.59
N GLY A 274 25.99 -10.45 -22.66
CA GLY A 274 27.34 -9.85 -22.76
C GLY A 274 27.53 -8.50 -22.07
N TYR A 275 26.53 -8.02 -21.32
CA TYR A 275 26.71 -6.83 -20.48
C TYR A 275 27.61 -7.13 -19.29
N ARG A 276 28.61 -6.28 -19.03
CA ARG A 276 29.48 -6.43 -17.87
C ARG A 276 28.87 -5.70 -16.67
N LEU A 277 28.34 -6.47 -15.72
CA LEU A 277 27.79 -5.93 -14.47
C LEU A 277 28.87 -5.19 -13.66
N SER A 278 28.56 -3.95 -13.29
CA SER A 278 29.34 -3.18 -12.32
C SER A 278 29.27 -3.81 -10.92
N PRO A 279 30.17 -3.46 -9.99
CA PRO A 279 30.14 -4.01 -8.63
C PRO A 279 28.77 -3.86 -7.95
N ILE A 280 28.13 -2.70 -8.06
CA ILE A 280 26.80 -2.49 -7.46
C ILE A 280 25.74 -3.38 -8.12
N GLU A 281 25.79 -3.59 -9.43
CA GLU A 281 24.86 -4.48 -10.12
C GLU A 281 25.11 -5.96 -9.79
N GLN A 282 26.34 -6.34 -9.45
CA GLN A 282 26.62 -7.68 -8.92
C GLN A 282 25.98 -7.88 -7.54
N VAL A 283 25.96 -6.84 -6.68
CA VAL A 283 25.20 -6.89 -5.43
C VAL A 283 23.69 -6.96 -5.72
N MET A 284 23.16 -6.19 -6.68
CA MET A 284 21.73 -6.22 -7.07
C MET A 284 21.30 -7.59 -7.59
N ALA A 285 22.17 -8.27 -8.33
CA ALA A 285 21.94 -9.62 -8.84
C ALA A 285 22.11 -10.71 -7.75
N GLY A 286 22.65 -10.34 -6.58
CA GLY A 286 22.96 -11.27 -5.50
C GLY A 286 24.17 -12.17 -5.79
N HIS A 287 25.08 -11.74 -6.67
CA HIS A 287 26.33 -12.45 -6.93
C HIS A 287 27.37 -12.23 -5.82
N ILE A 288 27.32 -11.07 -5.18
CA ILE A 288 28.15 -10.69 -4.04
C ILE A 288 27.28 -10.03 -2.96
N SER A 289 27.71 -10.10 -1.71
CA SER A 289 27.04 -9.44 -0.58
C SER A 289 27.43 -7.96 -0.47
N ILE A 290 26.77 -7.21 0.42
CA ILE A 290 27.16 -5.81 0.72
C ILE A 290 28.55 -5.77 1.37
N GLU A 291 28.86 -6.76 2.21
CA GLU A 291 30.13 -6.87 2.92
C GLU A 291 31.31 -7.13 1.97
N GLU A 292 31.04 -7.79 0.85
CA GLU A 292 32.01 -8.07 -0.22
C GLU A 292 32.20 -6.89 -1.19
N LEU A 293 31.33 -5.87 -1.13
CA LEU A 293 31.45 -4.69 -1.99
C LEU A 293 32.65 -3.84 -1.55
N GLU A 294 33.71 -3.82 -2.36
CA GLU A 294 34.88 -3.00 -2.11
C GLU A 294 34.55 -1.49 -2.18
N LEU A 295 34.66 -0.83 -1.03
CA LEU A 295 34.57 0.63 -0.91
C LEU A 295 35.97 1.22 -0.86
N SER A 296 36.18 2.36 -1.54
CA SER A 296 37.45 3.07 -1.43
C SER A 296 37.65 3.61 0.00
N ALA A 297 38.91 3.85 0.39
CA ALA A 297 39.21 4.48 1.69
C ALA A 297 38.53 5.86 1.82
N ALA A 298 38.43 6.61 0.72
CA ALA A 298 37.73 7.89 0.68
C ALA A 298 36.22 7.73 0.89
N ASP A 299 35.59 6.74 0.26
CA ASP A 299 34.16 6.45 0.45
C ASP A 299 33.87 6.05 1.89
N THR A 300 34.69 5.16 2.46
CA THR A 300 34.54 4.71 3.84
C THR A 300 34.63 5.88 4.81
N ALA A 301 35.65 6.74 4.66
CA ALA A 301 35.81 7.95 5.47
C ALA A 301 34.63 8.92 5.33
N ARG A 302 34.09 9.06 4.11
CA ARG A 302 32.90 9.89 3.84
C ARG A 302 31.66 9.34 4.56
N LEU A 303 31.39 8.04 4.45
CA LEU A 303 30.24 7.40 5.11
C LEU A 303 30.35 7.50 6.63
N ASP A 304 31.53 7.27 7.20
CA ASP A 304 31.76 7.43 8.64
C ASP A 304 31.59 8.87 9.11
N ARG A 305 31.92 9.85 8.26
CA ARG A 305 31.63 11.25 8.56
C ARG A 305 30.12 11.52 8.54
N ILE A 306 29.39 11.01 7.55
CA ILE A 306 27.93 11.14 7.47
C ILE A 306 27.27 10.52 8.70
N ARG A 307 27.68 9.30 9.11
CA ARG A 307 27.15 8.63 10.31
C ARG A 307 27.29 9.49 11.56
N ARG A 308 28.50 10.03 11.81
CA ARG A 308 28.76 10.93 12.94
C ARG A 308 27.92 12.22 12.88
N LEU A 309 27.73 12.80 11.70
CA LEU A 309 26.89 13.99 11.54
C LEU A 309 25.41 13.69 11.79
N ARG A 310 24.90 12.53 11.35
CA ARG A 310 23.53 12.09 11.62
C ARG A 310 23.29 11.80 13.11
N GLU A 311 24.26 11.18 13.78
CA GLU A 311 24.22 10.99 15.23
C GLU A 311 24.22 12.33 15.98
N LYS A 312 25.10 13.26 15.58
CA LYS A 312 25.11 14.62 16.14
C LYS A 312 23.79 15.35 15.89
N GLN A 313 23.21 15.23 14.70
CA GLN A 313 21.89 15.78 14.37
C GLN A 313 20.81 15.22 15.30
N TYR A 314 20.81 13.90 15.52
CA TYR A 314 19.88 13.25 16.42
C TYR A 314 20.04 13.75 17.87
N GLN A 315 21.29 13.82 18.36
CA GLN A 315 21.57 14.28 19.73
C GLN A 315 21.11 15.73 19.94
N LEU A 316 21.41 16.64 19.01
CA LEU A 316 20.94 18.04 19.08
C LEU A 316 19.41 18.12 19.17
N ARG A 317 18.70 17.26 18.42
CA ARG A 317 17.23 17.18 18.49
C ARG A 317 16.74 16.64 19.83
N MET A 318 17.41 15.63 20.39
CA MET A 318 17.08 15.11 21.72
C MET A 318 17.28 16.18 22.80
N ASP A 319 18.42 16.86 22.77
CA ASP A 319 18.78 17.93 23.71
C ASP A 319 17.81 19.12 23.62
N ARG A 320 17.31 19.45 22.43
CA ARG A 320 16.32 20.51 22.23
C ARG A 320 14.92 20.13 22.73
N TYR A 321 14.36 19.04 22.22
CA TYR A 321 12.93 18.75 22.38
C TYR A 321 12.60 17.91 23.61
N TYR A 322 13.52 17.05 24.06
CA TYR A 322 13.27 16.10 25.13
C TYR A 322 14.02 16.50 26.40
N THR A 323 15.33 16.69 26.33
CA THR A 323 16.15 17.06 27.49
C THR A 323 16.01 18.55 27.85
N LYS A 324 15.65 19.39 26.87
CA LYS A 324 15.50 20.86 27.00
C LYS A 324 16.76 21.55 27.53
N THR A 325 17.93 21.04 27.18
CA THR A 325 19.25 21.58 27.58
C THR A 325 19.75 22.66 26.63
N LEU A 326 19.19 22.76 25.42
CA LEU A 326 19.53 23.78 24.41
C LEU A 326 18.39 24.80 24.22
N SER A 327 18.78 26.08 24.15
CA SER A 327 17.88 27.13 23.66
C SER A 327 17.64 26.99 22.15
N GLU A 328 16.60 27.66 21.63
CA GLU A 328 16.30 27.66 20.19
C GLU A 328 17.48 28.21 19.37
N GLU A 329 18.05 29.34 19.80
CA GLU A 329 19.19 29.96 19.12
C GLU A 329 20.44 29.07 19.12
N GLN A 330 20.70 28.37 20.23
CA GLN A 330 21.83 27.44 20.36
C GLN A 330 21.64 26.20 19.48
N TYR A 331 20.42 25.66 19.43
CA TYR A 331 20.08 24.55 18.55
C TYR A 331 20.23 24.96 17.08
N GLN A 332 19.68 26.11 16.69
CA GLN A 332 19.71 26.60 15.31
C GLN A 332 21.15 26.82 14.82
N ALA A 333 22.00 27.47 15.62
CA ALA A 333 23.41 27.67 15.27
C ALA A 333 24.18 26.35 15.14
N ALA A 334 23.90 25.37 16.01
CA ALA A 334 24.57 24.07 15.98
C ALA A 334 24.10 23.18 14.83
N ILE A 335 22.80 23.21 14.50
CA ILE A 335 22.19 22.37 13.47
C ILE A 335 22.54 22.87 12.07
N GLU A 336 22.64 24.18 11.86
CA GLU A 336 23.03 24.79 10.58
C GLU A 336 24.42 24.33 10.12
N SER A 337 25.40 24.28 11.02
CA SER A 337 26.73 23.76 10.72
C SER A 337 26.71 22.29 10.30
N VAL A 338 25.88 21.48 10.96
CA VAL A 338 25.72 20.05 10.63
C VAL A 338 25.03 19.88 9.27
N HIS A 339 24.00 20.68 8.99
CA HIS A 339 23.28 20.67 7.71
C HIS A 339 24.15 21.09 6.54
N ALA A 340 24.96 22.14 6.71
CA ALA A 340 25.89 22.61 5.70
C ALA A 340 26.92 21.52 5.34
N GLU A 341 27.43 20.80 6.34
CA GLU A 341 28.39 19.73 6.11
C GLU A 341 27.76 18.48 5.51
N LEU A 342 26.55 18.08 5.94
CA LEU A 342 25.81 16.99 5.29
C LEU A 342 25.58 17.31 3.80
N SER A 343 25.19 18.55 3.51
CA SER A 343 24.96 19.01 2.12
C SER A 343 26.24 18.94 1.28
N SER A 344 27.40 19.32 1.83
CA SER A 344 28.68 19.23 1.10
C SER A 344 29.12 17.79 0.82
N LEU A 345 28.65 16.83 1.63
CA LEU A 345 28.87 15.39 1.43
C LEU A 345 27.83 14.72 0.51
N GLY A 346 26.90 15.51 -0.05
CA GLY A 346 25.85 15.05 -0.97
C GLY A 346 24.59 14.53 -0.28
N GLU A 347 24.41 14.79 1.01
CA GLU A 347 23.25 14.37 1.79
C GLU A 347 22.21 15.49 1.91
N LEU A 348 20.93 15.14 1.91
CA LEU A 348 19.88 16.12 2.20
C LEU A 348 19.95 16.54 3.69
N PRO A 349 19.91 17.85 3.99
CA PRO A 349 19.75 18.31 5.36
C PRO A 349 18.43 17.75 5.90
N GLY A 350 18.44 17.27 7.14
CA GLY A 350 17.18 16.81 7.75
C GLY A 350 16.24 18.00 8.03
N PRO A 351 15.00 17.74 8.46
CA PRO A 351 14.09 18.81 8.84
C PRO A 351 14.75 19.70 9.91
N THR A 352 14.63 21.02 9.72
CA THR A 352 15.06 22.06 10.67
C THR A 352 14.17 22.07 11.89
#